data_AF-A0A420HAL8-F1
#
_entry.id   AF-A0A420HAL8-F1
#
_cell.length_a   1.000
_cell.length_b   1.000
_cell.length_c   1.000
_cell.angle_alpha   90.00
_cell.angle_beta   90.00
_cell.angle_gamma   90.00
#
_symmetry.space_group_name_H-M   'P 1'
#
loop_
_entity.id
_entity.type
_entity.pdbx_description
1 polymer ?
#
loop_
_entity_poly.entity_id
_entity_poly.type
_entity_poly.pdbx_seq_one_letter_code
_entity_poly.pdbx_strand_id
1 'polypeptide(L)'
;MSHLFKTEGEGDEIDITNADILAQLRINGYMKYTIEVYKSGNEHDKGLLNDYQDDFAGWTEQVFDIAHKTALKCLQDHLKRNGIFMHSGSGYKTSRGLVKILYYERLPE
;
A
#
# COMPACT_ATOMS: atom_id res chain seq x y z
N MET A 1 1.19 20.28 -13.90
CA MET A 1 1.32 20.75 -12.51
C MET A 1 1.76 19.59 -11.62
N SER A 2 3.06 19.35 -11.51
CA SER A 2 3.64 18.24 -10.72
C SER A 2 4.70 18.79 -9.76
N HIS A 3 4.27 19.61 -8.80
CA HIS A 3 5.14 20.12 -7.72
C HIS A 3 4.80 19.54 -6.35
N LEU A 4 4.12 18.39 -6.30
CA LEU A 4 3.58 17.86 -5.05
C LEU A 4 4.48 16.86 -4.31
N PHE A 5 5.58 16.39 -4.91
CA PHE A 5 6.44 15.40 -4.25
C PHE A 5 7.91 15.61 -4.63
N LYS A 6 8.65 16.37 -3.81
CA LYS A 6 10.10 16.19 -3.69
C LYS A 6 10.29 15.11 -2.62
N THR A 7 10.90 13.98 -2.95
CA THR A 7 11.14 12.90 -1.99
C THR A 7 12.54 12.34 -2.23
N GLU A 8 13.47 12.65 -1.33
CA GLU A 8 14.64 11.80 -1.12
C GLU A 8 14.17 10.44 -0.56
N GLY A 9 14.69 9.33 -1.07
CA GLY A 9 14.38 7.97 -0.61
C GLY A 9 13.28 7.21 -1.37
N GLU A 10 13.00 7.53 -2.64
CA GLU A 10 12.14 6.67 -3.48
C GLU A 10 12.86 5.35 -3.81
N GLY A 11 12.31 4.22 -3.31
CA GLY A 11 12.76 2.87 -3.65
C GLY A 11 13.55 2.12 -2.58
N ASP A 12 13.84 2.75 -1.43
CA ASP A 12 14.53 2.07 -0.33
C ASP A 12 13.59 1.12 0.43
N GLU A 13 14.10 -0.07 0.80
CA GLU A 13 13.41 -1.03 1.65
C GLU A 13 13.12 -0.41 3.03
N ILE A 14 11.87 -0.51 3.49
CA ILE A 14 11.44 0.08 4.77
C ILE A 14 11.58 -0.94 5.89
N ASP A 15 12.52 -0.68 6.81
CA ASP A 15 12.55 -1.35 8.11
C ASP A 15 11.48 -0.75 9.03
N ILE A 16 10.36 -1.47 9.16
CA ILE A 16 9.21 -1.08 9.99
C ILE A 16 9.50 -1.09 11.51
N THR A 17 10.66 -1.58 11.95
CA THR A 17 11.06 -1.62 13.36
C THR A 17 11.78 -0.35 13.84
N ASN A 18 12.17 0.53 12.91
CA ASN A 18 12.86 1.77 13.22
C ASN A 18 11.88 2.95 13.29
N ALA A 19 11.68 3.50 14.49
CA ALA A 19 10.75 4.59 14.75
C ALA A 19 11.04 5.89 13.97
N ASP A 20 12.30 6.14 13.60
CA ASP A 20 12.69 7.31 12.79
C ASP A 20 12.30 7.17 11.30
N ILE A 21 12.01 5.94 10.85
CA ILE A 21 11.60 5.62 9.47
C ILE A 21 10.07 5.71 9.29
N LEU A 22 9.30 5.70 10.40
CA LEU A 22 7.84 5.91 10.43
C LEU A 22 7.42 7.37 10.15
N ALA A 23 8.29 8.17 9.55
CA ALA A 23 7.92 9.47 9.03
C ALA A 23 6.94 9.29 7.86
N GLN A 24 5.80 9.99 7.91
CA GLN A 24 4.76 9.96 6.87
C GLN A 24 5.31 10.13 5.46
N LEU A 25 6.39 10.90 5.28
CA LEU A 25 7.02 11.12 3.98
C LEU A 25 7.63 9.84 3.37
N ARG A 26 8.26 8.98 4.19
CA ARG A 26 8.85 7.71 3.75
C ARG A 26 7.78 6.69 3.41
N ILE A 27 6.78 6.51 4.28
CA ILE A 27 5.64 5.62 4.04
C ILE A 27 4.92 6.01 2.74
N ASN A 28 4.65 7.30 2.54
CA ASN A 28 4.05 7.79 1.30
C ASN A 28 4.94 7.53 0.07
N GLY A 29 6.26 7.74 0.20
CA GLY A 29 7.23 7.52 -0.87
C GLY A 29 7.25 6.06 -1.32
N TYR A 30 7.32 5.12 -0.37
CA TYR A 30 7.32 3.68 -0.66
C TYR A 30 5.99 3.22 -1.28
N MET A 31 4.86 3.66 -0.73
CA MET A 31 3.54 3.36 -1.34
C MET A 31 3.43 3.90 -2.77
N LYS A 32 3.97 5.09 -3.03
CA LYS A 32 3.97 5.67 -4.38
C LYS A 32 4.84 4.85 -5.32
N TYR A 33 6.07 4.53 -4.90
CA TYR A 33 7.01 3.75 -5.68
C TYR A 33 6.42 2.39 -6.10
N THR A 34 5.91 1.61 -5.13
CA THR A 34 5.29 0.29 -5.38
C THR A 34 4.11 0.38 -6.35
N ILE A 35 3.21 1.36 -6.17
CA ILE A 35 2.12 1.60 -7.12
C ILE A 35 2.63 1.88 -8.54
N GLU A 36 3.67 2.70 -8.70
CA GLU A 36 4.21 3.02 -10.03
C GLU A 36 4.90 1.83 -10.69
N VAL A 37 5.63 1.01 -9.93
CA VAL A 37 6.22 -0.25 -10.41
C VAL A 37 5.13 -1.12 -11.01
N TYR A 38 4.05 -1.35 -10.26
CA TYR A 38 3.00 -2.27 -10.71
C TYR A 38 2.02 -1.68 -11.72
N LYS A 39 1.91 -0.35 -11.84
CA LYS A 39 1.19 0.28 -12.95
C LYS A 39 1.82 -0.01 -14.30
N SER A 40 3.13 -0.24 -14.33
CA SER A 40 3.89 -0.52 -15.56
C SER A 40 3.91 -2.01 -15.93
N GLY A 41 3.50 -2.89 -15.01
CA GLY A 41 3.42 -4.33 -15.21
C GLY A 41 2.13 -4.77 -15.92
N ASN A 42 2.11 -6.05 -16.34
CA ASN A 42 0.94 -6.71 -16.95
C ASN A 42 0.23 -7.66 -15.99
N GLU A 43 0.56 -7.63 -14.70
CA GLU A 43 -0.05 -8.50 -13.72
C GLU A 43 -1.40 -7.97 -13.26
N HIS A 44 -2.35 -8.89 -13.08
CA HIS A 44 -3.71 -8.60 -12.67
C HIS A 44 -4.18 -9.62 -11.62
N ASP A 45 -5.27 -9.30 -10.93
CA ASP A 45 -5.95 -10.19 -9.99
C ASP A 45 -4.99 -10.76 -8.92
N LYS A 46 -4.79 -12.08 -8.90
CA LYS A 46 -4.06 -12.77 -7.85
C LYS A 46 -2.54 -12.56 -7.92
N GLY A 47 -1.96 -12.45 -9.12
CA GLY A 47 -0.52 -12.22 -9.28
C GLY A 47 -0.10 -10.88 -8.68
N LEU A 48 -0.80 -9.82 -9.11
CA LEU A 48 -0.63 -8.48 -8.57
C LEU A 48 -0.89 -8.41 -7.06
N LEU A 49 -1.89 -9.16 -6.56
CA LEU A 49 -2.13 -9.20 -5.13
C LEU A 49 -0.95 -9.79 -4.38
N ASN A 50 -0.40 -10.94 -4.81
CA ASN A 50 0.74 -11.58 -4.16
C ASN A 50 1.95 -10.64 -4.06
N ASP A 51 2.25 -9.93 -5.14
CA ASP A 51 3.31 -8.93 -5.19
C ASP A 51 3.13 -7.85 -4.11
N TYR A 52 1.92 -7.27 -4.01
CA TYR A 52 1.61 -6.33 -2.94
C TYR A 52 1.64 -6.96 -1.54
N GLN A 53 1.30 -8.24 -1.39
CA GLN A 53 1.38 -8.93 -0.10
C GLN A 53 2.82 -9.10 0.37
N ASP A 54 3.76 -9.29 -0.56
CA ASP A 54 5.17 -9.41 -0.26
C ASP A 54 5.79 -8.05 0.09
N ASP A 55 5.52 -7.02 -0.72
CA ASP A 55 6.00 -5.64 -0.47
C ASP A 55 5.49 -5.06 0.85
N PHE A 56 4.22 -5.32 1.20
CA PHE A 56 3.61 -4.83 2.43
C PHE A 56 3.59 -5.87 3.55
N ALA A 57 4.40 -6.93 3.45
CA ALA A 57 4.51 -7.93 4.50
C ALA A 57 4.95 -7.30 5.83
N GLY A 58 4.22 -7.61 6.91
CA GLY A 58 4.44 -7.03 8.24
C GLY A 58 3.78 -5.67 8.49
N TRP A 59 3.25 -4.99 7.46
CA TRP A 59 2.56 -3.70 7.65
C TRP A 59 1.24 -3.88 8.38
N THR A 60 1.07 -3.15 9.49
CA THR A 60 -0.16 -3.16 10.31
C THR A 60 -1.10 -2.00 9.94
N GLU A 61 -2.32 -2.00 10.50
CA GLU A 61 -3.26 -0.86 10.33
C GLU A 61 -2.61 0.46 10.78
N GLN A 62 -1.77 0.42 11.81
CA GLN A 62 -1.06 1.60 12.34
C GLN A 62 -0.02 2.13 11.35
N VAL A 63 0.70 1.24 10.65
CA VAL A 63 1.67 1.64 9.61
C VAL A 63 0.94 2.31 8.44
N PHE A 64 -0.18 1.74 8.01
CA PHE A 64 -1.01 2.37 6.98
C PHE A 64 -1.68 3.67 7.46
N ASP A 65 -2.04 3.79 8.74
CA ASP A 65 -2.63 5.02 9.30
C ASP A 65 -1.64 6.20 9.33
N ILE A 66 -0.32 5.95 9.26
CA ILE A 66 0.71 6.99 9.10
C ILE A 66 0.66 7.60 7.69
N ALA A 67 0.29 6.82 6.68
CA ALA A 67 0.23 7.27 5.30
C ALA A 67 -0.80 8.39 5.11
N HIS A 68 -0.52 9.28 4.16
CA HIS A 68 -1.48 10.29 3.75
C HIS A 68 -2.68 9.61 3.07
N LYS A 69 -3.89 10.14 3.34
CA LYS A 69 -5.16 9.58 2.82
C LYS A 69 -5.16 9.40 1.30
N THR A 70 -4.48 10.28 0.57
CA THR A 70 -4.33 10.17 -0.89
C THR A 70 -3.52 8.94 -1.30
N ALA A 71 -2.43 8.60 -0.60
CA ALA A 71 -1.62 7.42 -0.91
C ALA A 71 -2.43 6.13 -0.71
N LEU A 72 -3.16 6.04 0.41
CA LEU A 72 -4.10 4.94 0.68
C LEU A 72 -5.16 4.81 -0.41
N LYS A 73 -5.73 5.94 -0.84
CA LYS A 73 -6.73 5.96 -1.92
C LYS A 73 -6.14 5.53 -3.26
N CYS A 74 -4.93 5.98 -3.60
CA CYS A 74 -4.24 5.57 -4.83
C CYS A 74 -4.00 4.06 -4.86
N LEU A 75 -3.55 3.46 -3.75
CA LEU A 75 -3.36 2.02 -3.65
C LEU A 75 -4.70 1.28 -3.82
N GLN A 76 -5.73 1.71 -3.08
CA GLN A 76 -7.08 1.14 -3.17
C GLN A 76 -7.66 1.22 -4.59
N ASP A 77 -7.55 2.38 -5.24
CA ASP A 77 -8.04 2.58 -6.60
C ASP A 77 -7.26 1.72 -7.59
N HIS A 78 -5.95 1.54 -7.38
CA HIS A 78 -5.12 0.70 -8.24
C HIS A 78 -5.46 -0.79 -8.11
N LEU A 79 -5.61 -1.29 -6.89
CA LEU A 79 -6.08 -2.66 -6.62
C LEU A 79 -7.46 -2.90 -7.27
N LYS A 80 -8.39 -1.97 -7.07
CA LYS A 80 -9.75 -2.08 -7.63
C LYS A 80 -9.77 -2.11 -9.16
N ARG A 81 -8.92 -1.31 -9.83
CA ARG A 81 -8.81 -1.30 -11.29
C ARG A 81 -8.26 -2.61 -11.86
N ASN A 82 -7.54 -3.37 -11.04
CA ASN A 82 -6.94 -4.65 -11.40
C ASN A 82 -7.70 -5.85 -10.81
N GLY A 83 -9.01 -5.70 -10.57
CA GLY A 83 -9.90 -6.81 -10.18
C GLY A 83 -9.90 -7.16 -8.69
N ILE A 84 -9.11 -6.48 -7.87
CA ILE A 84 -9.00 -6.74 -6.42
C ILE A 84 -9.95 -5.82 -5.65
N PHE A 85 -11.08 -6.37 -5.21
CA PHE A 85 -12.13 -5.60 -4.53
C PHE A 85 -12.00 -5.65 -3.01
N MET A 86 -11.82 -4.49 -2.40
CA MET A 86 -11.83 -4.34 -0.95
C MET A 86 -13.26 -4.22 -0.41
N HIS A 87 -13.50 -4.81 0.77
CA HIS A 87 -14.71 -4.52 1.53
C HIS A 87 -14.77 -3.03 1.87
N SER A 88 -15.88 -2.38 1.51
CA SER A 88 -16.10 -0.96 1.75
C SER A 88 -17.48 -0.74 2.37
N GLY A 89 -17.56 0.22 3.28
CA GLY A 89 -18.79 0.55 4.02
C GLY A 89 -18.62 1.86 4.77
N SER A 90 -19.73 2.49 5.17
CA SER A 90 -19.69 3.74 5.96
C SER A 90 -18.92 3.51 7.27
N GLY A 91 -17.98 4.40 7.58
CA GLY A 91 -17.11 4.29 8.77
C GLY A 91 -15.97 3.27 8.65
N TYR A 92 -15.83 2.59 7.51
CA TYR A 92 -14.76 1.62 7.31
C TYR A 92 -13.46 2.31 6.90
N LYS A 93 -12.42 2.16 7.72
CA LYS A 93 -11.09 2.72 7.43
C LYS A 93 -10.44 2.02 6.24
N THR A 94 -9.88 2.81 5.32
CA THR A 94 -9.12 2.28 4.17
C THR A 94 -7.90 1.45 4.61
N SER A 95 -7.16 1.91 5.62
CA SER A 95 -6.02 1.18 6.21
C SER A 95 -6.41 -0.23 6.68
N ARG A 96 -7.51 -0.35 7.42
CA ARG A 96 -8.07 -1.65 7.84
C ARG A 96 -8.44 -2.53 6.65
N GLY A 97 -9.02 -1.95 5.60
CA GLY A 97 -9.34 -2.67 4.38
C GLY A 97 -8.10 -3.22 3.69
N LEU A 98 -7.03 -2.42 3.61
CA LEU A 98 -5.78 -2.81 2.97
C LEU A 98 -5.14 -3.96 3.72
N VAL A 99 -5.05 -3.87 5.04
CA VAL A 99 -4.55 -4.99 5.87
C VAL A 99 -5.39 -6.24 5.61
N LYS A 100 -6.73 -6.15 5.65
CA LYS A 100 -7.54 -7.35 5.42
C LYS A 100 -7.25 -8.01 4.08
N ILE A 101 -7.15 -7.26 2.98
CA ILE A 101 -6.95 -7.84 1.65
C ILE A 101 -5.52 -8.36 1.44
N LEU A 102 -4.53 -7.67 2.00
CA LEU A 102 -3.12 -8.05 1.91
C LEU A 102 -2.76 -9.24 2.82
N TYR A 103 -3.62 -9.61 3.77
CA TYR A 103 -3.41 -10.78 4.62
C TYR A 103 -4.49 -11.86 4.49
N TYR A 104 -5.52 -11.65 3.65
CA TYR A 104 -6.69 -12.56 3.58
C TYR A 104 -6.31 -13.97 3.12
N GLU A 105 -5.32 -14.11 2.22
CA GLU A 105 -4.91 -15.41 1.67
C GLU A 105 -3.83 -16.13 2.50
N ARG A 106 -3.30 -15.51 3.57
CA ARG A 106 -2.27 -16.13 4.43
C ARG A 106 -2.83 -16.88 5.64
N LEU A 107 -4.15 -16.98 5.78
CA LEU A 107 -4.77 -17.81 6.82
C LEU A 107 -4.68 -19.29 6.39
N PRO A 108 -4.07 -20.17 7.19
CA PRO A 108 -4.05 -21.60 6.88
C PRO A 108 -5.49 -22.15 6.93
N GLU A 109 -5.80 -23.05 5.98
CA GLU A 109 -7.06 -23.81 5.93
C GLU A 109 -7.35 -24.57 7.23
#